data_AF-A0A368ZJ64-F1
#
_entry.id   AF-A0A368ZJ64-F1
#
_cell.length_a   1.000
_cell.length_b   1.000
_cell.length_c   1.000
_cell.angle_alpha   90.00
_cell.angle_beta   90.00
_cell.angle_gamma   90.00
#
_symmetry.space_group_name_H-M   'P 1'
#
loop_
_entity.id
_entity.type
_entity.pdbx_description
1 polymer ?
#
loop_
_entity_poly.entity_id
_entity_poly.type
_entity_poly.pdbx_seq_one_letter_code
_entity_poly.pdbx_strand_id
1 'polypeptide(L)'
;MSLENKFNIGDIVTFKTHPLLYDRYIKGDGKLVPPFMVVKEVFFEDKKKKIVDTSNGQIIGERIKYGCLFFDDNKNEFKDVMIYESMLSGFRNFYISRMEGEKKDEEDTAYVSLLDEVNEYKDASYKYGDIVYFKTKKLEILKKRSSVKNEIVNLKGKDSKKTTTSIQNVVNYSTPEFILCGYKKEHAEDLYFSNGNKKKIISNEFFKVKWFNSHQMKFSEQFLPKESLIDEQPFSTLVSHKCSSKSEE
;
A
#
# COMPACT_ATOMS: atom_id res chain seq x y z
N MET A 1 25.03 12.83 16.17
CA MET A 1 23.85 11.95 16.17
C MET A 1 23.59 11.50 14.76
N SER A 2 23.56 10.19 14.55
CA SER A 2 23.06 9.56 13.33
C SER A 2 21.56 9.82 13.23
N LEU A 3 21.06 10.06 12.01
CA LEU A 3 19.62 10.10 11.78
C LEU A 3 19.05 8.68 11.93
N GLU A 4 17.89 8.57 12.55
CA GLU A 4 17.15 7.32 12.70
C GLU A 4 15.87 7.41 11.87
N ASN A 5 15.65 6.42 11.01
CA ASN A 5 14.47 6.34 10.15
C ASN A 5 13.31 5.65 10.90
N LYS A 6 12.11 6.20 10.76
CA LYS A 6 10.88 5.63 11.33
C LYS A 6 10.38 4.37 10.62
N PHE A 7 10.53 4.29 9.30
CA PHE A 7 10.00 3.18 8.49
C PHE A 7 11.14 2.38 7.86
N ASN A 8 10.98 1.06 7.78
CA ASN A 8 11.93 0.14 7.17
C ASN A 8 11.52 -0.22 5.73
N ILE A 9 12.44 -0.82 4.98
CA ILE A 9 12.12 -1.39 3.66
C ILE A 9 11.04 -2.46 3.82
N GLY A 10 10.04 -2.44 2.96
CA GLY A 10 8.89 -3.36 3.03
C GLY A 10 7.75 -2.91 3.91
N ASP A 11 7.90 -1.82 4.67
CA ASP A 11 6.80 -1.26 5.47
C ASP A 11 5.73 -0.66 4.56
N ILE A 12 4.46 -0.89 4.91
CA ILE A 12 3.32 -0.25 4.23
C ILE A 12 3.07 1.12 4.85
N VAL A 13 3.03 2.13 4.00
CA VAL A 13 2.81 3.53 4.36
C VAL A 13 1.77 4.18 3.46
N THR A 14 1.24 5.33 3.86
CA THR A 14 0.50 6.23 2.98
C THR A 14 0.71 7.68 3.40
N PHE A 15 0.14 8.62 2.64
CA PHE A 15 0.10 10.02 3.05
C PHE A 15 -0.77 10.22 4.29
N LYS A 16 -0.33 11.07 5.21
CA LYS A 16 -1.10 11.42 6.41
C LYS A 16 -2.50 12.01 6.13
N THR A 17 -2.78 12.40 4.88
CA THR A 17 -4.09 12.88 4.43
C THR A 17 -5.05 11.76 4.08
N HIS A 18 -4.61 10.51 4.11
CA HIS A 18 -5.47 9.37 3.76
C HIS A 18 -6.68 9.30 4.71
N PRO A 19 -7.92 9.31 4.19
CA PRO A 19 -9.13 9.44 5.00
C PRO A 19 -9.30 8.29 6.00
N LEU A 20 -8.82 7.09 5.65
CA LEU A 20 -8.93 5.93 6.54
C LEU A 20 -8.06 6.03 7.81
N LEU A 21 -7.18 7.03 7.94
CA LEU A 21 -6.50 7.33 9.21
C LEU A 21 -7.46 7.93 10.26
N TYR A 22 -8.58 8.46 9.81
CA TYR A 22 -9.48 9.27 10.63
C TYR A 22 -10.93 8.79 10.58
N ASP A 23 -11.26 7.86 9.67
CA ASP A 23 -12.61 7.40 9.43
C ASP A 23 -12.61 5.95 8.91
N ARG A 24 -13.74 5.24 9.05
CA ARG A 24 -13.91 3.87 8.55
C ARG A 24 -14.23 3.82 7.05
N TYR A 25 -14.72 4.93 6.50
CA TYR A 25 -15.14 5.03 5.10
C TYR A 25 -14.60 6.29 4.45
N ILE A 26 -14.28 6.16 3.16
CA ILE A 26 -13.97 7.29 2.29
C ILE A 26 -15.25 8.12 2.11
N LYS A 27 -15.12 9.43 2.34
CA LYS A 27 -16.14 10.44 2.02
C LYS A 27 -15.67 11.20 0.76
N GLY A 28 -16.53 11.29 -0.25
CA GLY A 28 -16.18 11.94 -1.52
C GLY A 28 -15.59 10.99 -2.56
N ASP A 29 -14.89 11.53 -3.56
CA ASP A 29 -14.35 10.75 -4.68
C ASP A 29 -13.16 9.88 -4.26
N GLY A 30 -13.29 8.56 -4.44
CA GLY A 30 -12.24 7.59 -4.16
C GLY A 30 -10.99 7.77 -5.02
N LYS A 31 -11.10 8.42 -6.19
CA LYS A 31 -9.94 8.69 -7.08
C LYS A 31 -8.96 9.70 -6.50
N LEU A 32 -9.38 10.48 -5.52
CA LEU A 32 -8.54 11.49 -4.84
C LEU A 32 -7.93 10.94 -3.54
N VAL A 33 -8.22 9.68 -3.21
CA VAL A 33 -7.68 9.02 -2.03
C VAL A 33 -6.27 8.55 -2.34
N PRO A 34 -5.26 8.89 -1.53
CA PRO A 34 -3.90 8.44 -1.77
C PRO A 34 -3.78 6.90 -1.77
N PRO A 35 -2.82 6.32 -2.52
CA PRO A 35 -2.56 4.89 -2.47
C PRO A 35 -1.89 4.48 -1.15
N PHE A 36 -2.05 3.23 -0.76
CA PHE A 36 -1.09 2.55 0.10
C PHE A 36 0.15 2.22 -0.73
N MET A 37 1.31 2.49 -0.14
CA MET A 37 2.62 2.35 -0.77
C MET A 37 3.48 1.42 0.08
N VAL A 38 4.50 0.84 -0.53
CA VAL A 38 5.54 0.09 0.18
C VAL A 38 6.84 0.88 0.14
N VAL A 39 7.52 1.02 1.27
CA VAL A 39 8.85 1.63 1.33
C VAL A 39 9.84 0.74 0.60
N LYS A 40 10.44 1.25 -0.46
CA LYS A 40 11.44 0.58 -1.31
C LYS A 40 12.86 1.02 -1.00
N GLU A 41 13.04 2.26 -0.55
CA GLU A 41 14.34 2.82 -0.20
C GLU A 41 14.21 3.94 0.83
N VAL A 42 15.25 4.12 1.65
CA VAL A 42 15.37 5.23 2.61
C VAL A 42 16.61 6.04 2.26
N PHE A 43 16.48 7.36 2.22
CA PHE A 43 17.58 8.29 1.98
C PHE A 43 17.79 9.20 3.18
N PHE A 44 19.06 9.44 3.48
CA PHE A 44 19.50 10.38 4.49
C PHE A 44 20.27 11.51 3.81
N GLU A 45 19.76 12.73 3.96
CA GLU A 45 20.41 13.94 3.46
C GLU A 45 21.51 14.41 4.43
N ASP A 46 22.56 15.02 3.87
CA ASP A 46 23.62 15.63 4.69
C ASP A 46 23.05 16.77 5.56
N LYS A 47 23.72 17.05 6.68
CA LYS A 47 23.42 18.16 7.59
C LYS A 47 23.39 19.51 6.87
N LYS A 48 24.13 19.64 5.76
CA LYS A 48 24.17 20.82 4.88
C LYS A 48 22.86 21.08 4.12
N LYS A 49 21.95 20.10 4.04
CA LYS A 49 20.66 20.28 3.38
C LYS A 49 19.88 21.41 4.06
N LYS A 50 19.48 22.42 3.27
CA LYS A 50 18.55 23.47 3.70
C LYS A 50 17.18 22.85 3.95
N ILE A 51 16.74 22.90 5.20
CA ILE A 51 15.43 22.38 5.67
C ILE A 51 14.49 23.49 6.13
N VAL A 52 15.00 24.71 6.33
CA VAL A 52 14.24 25.89 6.75
C VAL A 52 14.42 26.98 5.70
N ASP A 53 13.33 27.64 5.32
CA ASP A 53 13.38 28.85 4.52
C ASP A 53 13.94 30.01 5.36
N THR A 54 14.98 30.64 4.82
CA THR A 54 15.69 31.76 5.43
C THR A 54 14.84 33.02 5.52
N SER A 55 13.81 33.16 4.69
CA SER A 55 12.98 34.36 4.64
C SER A 55 11.92 34.43 5.76
N ASN A 56 11.37 33.29 6.17
CA ASN A 56 10.20 33.22 7.05
C ASN A 56 10.36 32.18 8.19
N GLY A 57 11.48 31.46 8.24
CA GLY A 57 11.75 30.46 9.27
C GLY A 57 10.94 29.17 9.15
N GLN A 58 10.17 28.98 8.07
CA GLN A 58 9.31 27.81 7.90
C GLN A 58 10.09 26.58 7.46
N ILE A 59 9.67 25.41 7.92
CA ILE A 59 10.25 24.13 7.49
C ILE A 59 9.78 23.83 6.06
N ILE A 60 10.73 23.67 5.14
CA ILE A 60 10.49 23.41 3.71
C ILE A 60 11.01 22.04 3.26
N GLY A 61 11.57 21.26 4.19
CA GLY A 61 12.02 19.91 3.91
C GLY A 61 12.57 19.21 5.13
N GLU A 62 12.88 17.94 4.95
CA GLU A 62 13.43 17.08 5.99
C GLU A 62 14.72 16.41 5.49
N ARG A 63 15.44 15.79 6.43
CA ARG A 63 16.68 15.08 6.12
C ARG A 63 16.49 13.59 5.86
N ILE A 64 15.28 13.07 6.07
CA ILE A 64 14.94 11.68 5.78
C ILE A 64 13.87 11.69 4.70
N LYS A 65 14.11 10.93 3.63
CA LYS A 65 13.16 10.72 2.54
C LYS A 65 12.99 9.24 2.31
N TYR A 66 11.80 8.87 1.86
CA TYR A 66 11.43 7.50 1.53
C TYR A 66 11.07 7.43 0.05
N GLY A 67 11.72 6.53 -0.67
CA GLY A 67 11.24 6.08 -1.97
C GLY A 67 10.16 5.04 -1.74
N CYS A 68 8.93 5.38 -2.11
CA CYS A 68 7.75 4.57 -1.90
C CYS A 68 7.22 4.09 -3.25
N LEU A 69 6.87 2.82 -3.32
CA LEU A 69 6.36 2.14 -4.51
C LEU A 69 4.87 1.87 -4.36
N PHE A 70 4.09 2.15 -5.40
CA PHE A 70 2.69 1.74 -5.50
C PHE A 70 2.32 1.39 -6.94
N PHE A 71 1.13 0.85 -7.13
CA PHE A 71 0.61 0.51 -8.46
C PHE A 71 -0.43 1.52 -8.91
N ASP A 72 -0.29 2.04 -10.13
CA ASP A 72 -1.30 2.84 -10.80
C ASP A 72 -2.13 1.94 -11.71
N ASP A 73 -3.35 1.61 -11.27
CA ASP A 73 -4.28 0.76 -11.99
C ASP A 73 -4.79 1.39 -13.30
N ASN A 74 -4.83 2.73 -13.40
CA ASN A 74 -5.26 3.42 -14.62
C ASN A 74 -4.26 3.22 -15.76
N LYS A 75 -2.96 3.17 -15.43
CA LYS A 75 -1.88 2.94 -16.38
C LYS A 75 -1.35 1.51 -16.39
N ASN A 76 -1.76 0.72 -15.40
CA ASN A 76 -1.36 -0.67 -15.19
C ASN A 76 0.17 -0.81 -15.05
N GLU A 77 0.78 0.09 -14.25
CA GLU A 77 2.22 0.20 -14.04
C GLU A 77 2.55 0.50 -12.57
N PHE A 78 3.74 0.11 -12.09
CA PHE A 78 4.21 0.60 -10.80
C PHE A 78 4.82 2.00 -10.92
N LYS A 79 4.60 2.81 -9.90
CA LYS A 79 5.16 4.15 -9.75
C LYS A 79 5.95 4.27 -8.47
N ASP A 80 7.06 5.00 -8.58
CA ASP A 80 7.90 5.40 -7.46
C ASP A 80 7.63 6.88 -7.12
N VAL A 81 7.59 7.19 -5.83
CA VAL A 81 7.46 8.56 -5.33
C VAL A 81 8.40 8.79 -4.14
N MET A 82 9.04 9.95 -4.13
CA MET A 82 9.92 10.39 -3.04
C MET A 82 9.17 11.27 -2.06
N ILE A 83 9.08 10.86 -0.80
CA ILE A 83 8.26 11.53 0.23
C ILE A 83 9.07 11.76 1.50
N TYR A 84 8.85 12.89 2.17
CA TYR A 84 9.46 13.17 3.48
C TYR A 84 8.76 12.39 4.61
N GLU A 85 9.50 12.09 5.68
CA GLU A 85 9.02 11.30 6.82
C GLU A 85 7.73 11.87 7.44
N SER A 86 7.66 13.18 7.66
CA SER A 86 6.48 13.81 8.30
C SER A 86 5.21 13.83 7.45
N MET A 87 5.31 13.47 6.17
CA MET A 87 4.17 13.35 5.26
C MET A 87 3.57 11.95 5.27
N LEU A 88 4.29 10.97 5.83
CA LEU A 88 3.88 9.57 5.85
C LEU A 88 3.26 9.15 7.19
N SER A 89 2.33 8.20 7.10
CA SER A 89 1.82 7.44 8.24
C SER A 89 1.91 5.95 7.92
N GLY A 90 2.23 5.15 8.93
CA GLY A 90 2.23 3.69 8.83
C GLY A 90 0.82 3.13 8.83
N PHE A 91 0.66 1.93 8.29
CA PHE A 91 -0.67 1.36 8.05
C PHE A 91 -1.45 0.92 9.29
N ARG A 92 -0.75 0.76 10.42
CA ARG A 92 -1.33 0.30 11.69
C ARG A 92 -2.38 1.26 12.29
N ASN A 93 -2.51 2.45 11.71
CA ASN A 93 -3.43 3.49 12.19
C ASN A 93 -4.69 3.64 11.31
N PHE A 94 -4.94 2.77 10.32
CA PHE A 94 -6.13 2.91 9.46
C PHE A 94 -7.32 2.15 9.99
N TYR A 95 -8.53 2.68 9.90
CA TYR A 95 -9.76 1.94 10.16
C TYR A 95 -10.31 1.32 8.86
N ILE A 96 -10.28 -0.02 8.74
CA ILE A 96 -10.86 -0.76 7.61
C ILE A 96 -11.86 -1.79 8.13
N SER A 97 -13.12 -1.70 7.70
CA SER A 97 -14.17 -2.66 8.05
C SER A 97 -14.29 -3.79 7.00
N ARG A 98 -14.45 -5.06 7.40
CA ARG A 98 -14.88 -6.16 6.50
C ARG A 98 -16.39 -6.10 6.24
N MET A 99 -16.90 -6.78 5.20
CA MET A 99 -18.34 -6.81 4.87
C MET A 99 -19.07 -8.02 5.47
N GLU A 100 -18.40 -8.93 6.18
CA GLU A 100 -19.04 -10.17 6.60
C GLU A 100 -19.71 -10.07 7.98
N GLY A 101 -21.02 -10.28 7.97
CA GLY A 101 -21.84 -10.62 9.13
C GLY A 101 -22.75 -9.49 9.60
N GLU A 102 -24.05 -9.70 9.51
CA GLU A 102 -25.12 -8.89 10.10
C GLU A 102 -25.10 -8.89 11.65
N LYS A 103 -23.96 -8.54 12.27
CA LYS A 103 -23.90 -8.25 13.70
C LYS A 103 -23.59 -6.78 13.87
N LYS A 104 -24.64 -6.01 14.20
CA LYS A 104 -24.59 -4.58 14.47
C LYS A 104 -23.72 -4.18 15.67
N ASP A 105 -23.13 -5.14 16.40
CA ASP A 105 -22.56 -4.89 17.73
C ASP A 105 -21.11 -5.37 17.94
N GLU A 106 -20.38 -5.81 16.90
CA GLU A 106 -18.95 -6.17 17.00
C GLU A 106 -18.09 -5.41 15.98
N GLU A 107 -18.07 -4.07 16.07
CA GLU A 107 -17.44 -3.20 15.07
C GLU A 107 -15.89 -3.11 15.14
N ASP A 108 -15.24 -3.67 16.16
CA ASP A 108 -13.78 -3.56 16.35
C ASP A 108 -12.99 -4.86 16.15
N THR A 109 -13.61 -6.03 16.25
CA THR A 109 -12.90 -7.33 16.15
C THR A 109 -12.40 -7.63 14.73
N ALA A 110 -13.22 -7.34 13.72
CA ALA A 110 -12.85 -7.53 12.31
C ALA A 110 -11.80 -6.52 11.80
N TYR A 111 -11.68 -5.38 12.48
CA TYR A 111 -10.67 -4.37 12.20
C TYR A 111 -9.29 -4.82 12.70
N VAL A 112 -9.22 -5.21 13.98
CA VAL A 112 -7.99 -5.75 14.60
C VAL A 112 -7.47 -6.95 13.80
N SER A 113 -8.36 -7.85 13.37
CA SER A 113 -7.96 -9.03 12.61
C SER A 113 -7.28 -8.72 11.26
N LEU A 114 -7.70 -7.66 10.54
CA LEU A 114 -7.06 -7.32 9.26
C LEU A 114 -5.65 -6.75 9.45
N LEU A 115 -5.45 -5.91 10.46
CA LEU A 115 -4.12 -5.39 10.75
C LEU A 115 -3.18 -6.49 11.21
N ASP A 116 -3.67 -7.42 12.03
CA ASP A 116 -2.89 -8.56 12.48
C ASP A 116 -2.49 -9.45 11.30
N GLU A 117 -3.42 -9.79 10.41
CA GLU A 117 -3.11 -10.55 9.19
C GLU A 117 -2.06 -9.85 8.32
N VAL A 118 -2.17 -8.54 8.12
CA VAL A 118 -1.19 -7.79 7.32
C VAL A 118 0.16 -7.63 8.04
N ASN A 119 0.16 -7.55 9.37
CA ASN A 119 1.38 -7.54 10.19
C ASN A 119 2.12 -8.88 10.15
N GLU A 120 1.39 -9.99 9.98
CA GLU A 120 1.93 -11.35 9.91
C GLU A 120 2.46 -11.73 8.52
N TYR A 121 2.25 -10.88 7.51
CA TYR A 121 2.77 -11.10 6.17
C TYR A 121 4.26 -11.38 6.16
N LYS A 122 4.60 -12.51 5.54
CA LYS A 122 5.98 -12.90 5.26
C LYS A 122 6.34 -12.46 3.86
N ASP A 123 7.55 -11.95 3.71
CA ASP A 123 8.10 -11.63 2.40
C ASP A 123 8.13 -12.89 1.52
N ALA A 124 7.85 -12.71 0.23
CA ALA A 124 7.80 -13.82 -0.71
C ALA A 124 9.14 -14.57 -0.79
N SER A 125 9.06 -15.89 -0.93
CA SER A 125 10.18 -16.73 -1.33
C SER A 125 10.28 -16.79 -2.87
N TYR A 126 11.51 -16.82 -3.40
CA TYR A 126 11.67 -16.92 -4.86
C TYR A 126 11.46 -18.35 -5.33
N LYS A 127 10.46 -18.55 -6.18
CA LYS A 127 10.30 -19.76 -6.98
C LYS A 127 9.74 -19.40 -8.35
N TYR A 128 10.47 -19.79 -9.39
CA TYR A 128 10.09 -19.44 -10.77
C TYR A 128 8.71 -20.02 -11.10
N GLY A 129 7.83 -19.20 -11.67
CA GLY A 129 6.46 -19.57 -12.03
C GLY A 129 5.44 -19.47 -10.90
N ASP A 130 5.87 -19.27 -9.64
CA ASP A 130 4.93 -19.12 -8.53
C ASP A 130 4.19 -17.77 -8.60
N ILE A 131 2.97 -17.77 -8.06
CA ILE A 131 2.11 -16.59 -7.96
C ILE A 131 2.49 -15.81 -6.71
N VAL A 132 2.70 -14.50 -6.86
CA VAL A 132 2.95 -13.56 -5.76
C VAL A 132 2.00 -12.37 -5.84
N TYR A 133 1.87 -11.68 -4.72
CA TYR A 133 0.99 -10.53 -4.57
C TYR A 133 1.79 -9.34 -4.08
N PHE A 134 1.40 -8.15 -4.54
CA PHE A 134 1.91 -6.93 -3.95
C PHE A 134 1.31 -6.75 -2.56
N LYS A 135 2.15 -6.36 -1.59
CA LYS A 135 1.81 -6.35 -0.15
C LYS A 135 0.57 -5.52 0.17
N THR A 136 0.27 -4.48 -0.61
CA THR A 136 -0.90 -3.61 -0.40
C THR A 136 -2.20 -4.12 -1.02
N LYS A 137 -2.16 -5.19 -1.83
CA LYS A 137 -3.33 -5.67 -2.61
C LYS A 137 -4.58 -5.86 -1.75
N LYS A 138 -4.44 -6.52 -0.60
CA LYS A 138 -5.58 -6.78 0.31
C LYS A 138 -6.18 -5.48 0.85
N LEU A 139 -5.32 -4.55 1.26
CA LEU A 139 -5.74 -3.26 1.82
C LEU A 139 -6.44 -2.40 0.76
N GLU A 140 -5.93 -2.37 -0.47
CA GLU A 140 -6.52 -1.60 -1.58
C GLU A 140 -7.93 -2.11 -1.95
N ILE A 141 -8.10 -3.43 -2.10
CA ILE A 141 -9.40 -4.03 -2.46
C ILE A 141 -10.46 -3.81 -1.37
N LEU A 142 -10.05 -3.76 -0.09
CA LEU A 142 -10.96 -3.60 1.04
C LEU A 142 -11.32 -2.13 1.35
N LYS A 143 -10.74 -1.15 0.63
CA LYS A 143 -11.14 0.26 0.78
C LYS A 143 -12.62 0.42 0.44
N LYS A 144 -13.34 1.18 1.27
CA LYS A 144 -14.78 1.41 1.12
C LYS A 144 -15.10 2.89 1.12
N ARG A 145 -16.12 3.25 0.34
CA ARG A 145 -16.73 4.57 0.31
C ARG A 145 -18.17 4.49 0.80
N SER A 146 -18.54 5.43 1.65
CA SER A 146 -19.93 5.65 2.05
C SER A 146 -20.51 6.83 1.28
N SER A 147 -21.74 6.71 0.77
CA SER A 147 -22.47 7.82 0.16
C SER A 147 -23.86 7.92 0.77
N VAL A 148 -24.31 9.15 1.04
CA VAL A 148 -25.62 9.43 1.61
C VAL A 148 -26.50 10.06 0.55
N LYS A 149 -27.59 9.39 0.18
CA LYS A 149 -28.60 9.90 -0.74
C LYS A 149 -29.82 10.34 0.05
N ASN A 150 -30.21 11.60 -0.09
CA ASN A 150 -31.45 12.13 0.46
C ASN A 150 -32.49 12.17 -0.65
N GLU A 151 -33.54 11.36 -0.52
CA GLU A 151 -34.68 11.34 -1.43
C GLU A 151 -35.88 11.97 -0.73
N ILE A 152 -36.55 12.90 -1.41
CA ILE A 152 -37.85 13.41 -0.97
C ILE A 152 -38.88 12.45 -1.55
N VAL A 153 -39.55 11.70 -0.68
CA VAL A 153 -40.61 10.76 -1.09
C VAL A 153 -41.95 11.39 -0.75
N ASN A 154 -42.75 11.62 -1.79
CA ASN A 154 -44.12 12.11 -1.65
C ASN A 154 -45.05 10.95 -1.32
N LEU A 155 -45.33 10.75 -0.03
CA LEU A 155 -46.30 9.77 0.45
C LEU A 155 -47.56 10.51 0.88
N LYS A 156 -48.64 10.37 0.10
CA LYS A 156 -49.99 10.90 0.43
C LYS A 156 -50.01 12.40 0.75
N GLY A 157 -49.30 13.23 -0.02
CA GLY A 157 -49.32 14.69 0.11
C GLY A 157 -48.54 15.27 1.29
N LYS A 158 -47.72 14.46 1.98
CA LYS A 158 -46.68 14.94 2.90
C LYS A 158 -45.30 14.58 2.35
N ASP A 159 -44.45 15.59 2.21
CA ASP A 159 -43.04 15.40 1.89
C ASP A 159 -42.36 14.71 3.08
N SER A 160 -41.87 13.49 2.85
CA SER A 160 -41.05 12.75 3.83
C SER A 160 -39.63 12.63 3.29
N LYS A 161 -38.65 13.02 4.10
CA LYS A 161 -37.23 12.92 3.75
C LYS A 161 -36.74 11.50 4.10
N LYS A 162 -36.41 10.71 3.09
CA LYS A 162 -35.79 9.40 3.25
C LYS A 162 -34.28 9.54 3.00
N THR A 163 -33.49 9.15 3.99
CA THR A 163 -32.03 9.12 3.86
C THR A 163 -31.58 7.67 3.67
N THR A 164 -30.92 7.37 2.57
CA THR A 164 -30.37 6.05 2.25
C THR A 164 -28.84 6.15 2.21
N THR A 165 -28.17 5.31 2.99
CA THR A 165 -26.70 5.20 2.98
C THR A 165 -26.30 4.00 2.13
N SER A 166 -25.41 4.19 1.17
CA SER A 166 -24.79 3.11 0.39
C SER A 166 -23.31 2.99 0.73
N ILE A 167 -22.83 1.75 0.88
CA ILE A 167 -21.42 1.43 1.07
C ILE A 167 -20.95 0.62 -0.12
N GLN A 168 -19.88 1.06 -0.77
CA GLN A 168 -19.31 0.42 -1.96
C GLN A 168 -17.80 0.29 -1.81
N ASN A 169 -17.23 -0.77 -2.39
CA ASN A 169 -15.78 -0.93 -2.45
C ASN A 169 -15.19 0.06 -3.46
N VAL A 170 -14.01 0.59 -3.15
CA VAL A 170 -13.21 1.47 -4.01
C VAL A 170 -11.95 0.72 -4.37
N VAL A 171 -11.90 0.18 -5.59
CA VAL A 171 -10.80 -0.69 -6.03
C VAL A 171 -9.82 0.10 -6.90
N ASN A 172 -9.35 1.24 -6.39
CA ASN A 172 -8.29 2.01 -7.03
C ASN A 172 -6.93 1.48 -6.57
N TYR A 173 -5.89 1.61 -7.39
CA TYR A 173 -4.51 1.18 -7.08
C TYR A 173 -4.33 -0.31 -6.76
N SER A 174 -5.37 -1.13 -6.90
CA SER A 174 -5.28 -2.57 -6.69
C SER A 174 -4.43 -3.21 -7.78
N THR A 175 -3.54 -4.11 -7.37
CA THR A 175 -2.67 -4.83 -8.30
C THR A 175 -3.36 -6.07 -8.88
N PRO A 176 -2.96 -6.52 -10.07
CA PRO A 176 -3.25 -7.88 -10.51
C PRO A 176 -2.51 -8.91 -9.64
N GLU A 177 -2.63 -10.17 -10.03
CA GLU A 177 -1.74 -11.24 -9.56
C GLU A 177 -0.49 -11.25 -10.44
N PHE A 178 0.64 -11.63 -9.86
CA PHE A 178 1.92 -11.61 -10.54
C PHE A 178 2.51 -13.01 -10.60
N ILE A 179 3.19 -13.30 -11.71
CA ILE A 179 4.01 -14.51 -11.85
C ILE A 179 5.46 -14.11 -11.64
N LEU A 180 6.17 -14.84 -10.78
CA LEU A 180 7.61 -14.71 -10.63
C LEU A 180 8.33 -15.26 -11.87
N CYS A 181 9.08 -14.42 -12.57
CA CYS A 181 9.77 -14.79 -13.81
C CYS A 181 11.28 -14.47 -13.82
N GLY A 182 11.85 -13.99 -12.71
CA GLY A 182 13.28 -13.70 -12.63
C GLY A 182 13.73 -13.26 -11.23
N TYR A 183 15.02 -13.36 -10.98
CA TYR A 183 15.66 -13.00 -9.72
C TYR A 183 16.91 -12.19 -10.02
N LYS A 184 17.11 -11.10 -9.28
CA LYS A 184 18.33 -10.29 -9.32
C LYS A 184 18.74 -9.99 -7.89
N LYS A 185 20.00 -10.28 -7.58
CA LYS A 185 20.65 -9.76 -6.38
C LYS A 185 21.44 -8.53 -6.77
N GLU A 186 21.25 -7.43 -6.06
CA GLU A 186 21.93 -6.17 -6.33
C GLU A 186 22.87 -5.85 -5.19
N HIS A 187 24.13 -5.58 -5.52
CA HIS A 187 25.10 -5.07 -4.56
C HIS A 187 25.00 -3.55 -4.59
N ALA A 188 24.43 -2.98 -3.54
CA ALA A 188 24.23 -1.55 -3.46
C ALA A 188 25.58 -0.82 -3.33
N GLU A 189 25.85 0.09 -4.26
CA GLU A 189 26.97 1.01 -4.17
C GLU A 189 26.54 2.31 -3.47
N ASP A 190 27.49 3.07 -2.91
CA ASP A 190 27.25 4.41 -2.35
C ASP A 190 26.19 4.46 -1.22
N LEU A 191 26.17 3.42 -0.37
CA LEU A 191 25.27 3.32 0.79
C LEU A 191 25.63 4.26 1.95
N TYR A 192 26.87 4.73 2.00
CA TYR A 192 27.41 5.53 3.10
C TYR A 192 28.10 6.78 2.58
N PHE A 193 27.99 7.87 3.35
CA PHE A 193 28.81 9.05 3.13
C PHE A 193 30.28 8.76 3.45
N SER A 194 31.19 9.62 2.97
CA SER A 194 32.64 9.52 3.27
C SER A 194 32.97 9.55 4.76
N ASN A 195 32.05 10.04 5.60
CA ASN A 195 32.19 10.06 7.07
C ASN A 195 31.63 8.80 7.76
N GLY A 196 31.21 7.79 7.00
CA GLY A 196 30.66 6.53 7.50
C GLY A 196 29.18 6.57 7.90
N ASN A 197 28.50 7.73 7.83
CA ASN A 197 27.07 7.79 8.10
C ASN A 197 26.27 7.16 6.95
N LYS A 198 25.16 6.50 7.28
CA LYS A 198 24.23 5.95 6.29
C LYS A 198 23.73 7.07 5.38
N LYS A 199 23.83 6.84 4.07
CA LYS A 199 23.29 7.71 3.01
C LYS A 199 22.02 7.12 2.43
N LYS A 200 21.99 5.79 2.25
CA LYS A 200 20.87 5.08 1.65
C LYS A 200 20.67 3.72 2.32
N ILE A 201 19.42 3.27 2.40
CA ILE A 201 19.05 1.88 2.72
C ILE A 201 18.19 1.40 1.56
N ILE A 202 18.53 0.26 0.97
CA ILE A 202 17.79 -0.38 -0.12
C ILE A 202 17.70 -1.89 0.09
N SER A 203 16.77 -2.53 -0.63
CA SER A 203 16.74 -3.98 -0.74
C SER A 203 17.96 -4.50 -1.53
N ASN A 204 18.41 -5.69 -1.17
CA ASN A 204 19.47 -6.41 -1.90
C ASN A 204 18.90 -7.47 -2.86
N GLU A 205 17.61 -7.83 -2.71
CA GLU A 205 16.98 -8.90 -3.49
C GLU A 205 15.78 -8.35 -4.25
N PHE A 206 15.79 -8.53 -5.56
CA PHE A 206 14.73 -8.09 -6.45
C PHE A 206 14.15 -9.27 -7.21
N PHE A 207 12.83 -9.36 -7.23
CA PHE A 207 12.10 -10.35 -8.00
C PHE A 207 11.50 -9.70 -9.24
N LYS A 208 11.71 -10.33 -10.39
CA LYS A 208 11.05 -9.95 -11.62
C LYS A 208 9.65 -10.55 -11.61
N VAL A 209 8.65 -9.70 -11.64
CA VAL A 209 7.25 -10.09 -11.75
C VAL A 209 6.73 -9.82 -13.15
N LYS A 210 5.78 -10.65 -13.60
CA LYS A 210 5.09 -10.54 -14.89
C LYS A 210 3.58 -10.53 -14.68
N TRP A 211 2.88 -9.68 -15.41
CA TRP A 211 1.42 -9.60 -15.41
C TRP A 211 0.89 -9.17 -16.77
N PHE A 212 -0.40 -9.40 -17.01
CA PHE A 212 -1.07 -8.89 -18.21
C PHE A 212 -1.46 -7.42 -18.02
N ASN A 213 -0.92 -6.54 -18.86
CA ASN A 213 -1.27 -5.13 -18.89
C ASN A 213 -2.41 -4.91 -19.88
N SER A 214 -3.62 -4.72 -19.35
CA SER A 214 -4.83 -4.49 -20.13
C SER A 214 -4.83 -3.18 -20.89
N HIS A 215 -4.08 -2.17 -20.43
CA HIS A 215 -3.98 -0.88 -21.10
C HIS A 215 -3.17 -0.98 -22.40
N GLN A 216 -2.08 -1.76 -22.38
CA GLN A 216 -1.19 -1.95 -23.53
C GLN A 216 -1.46 -3.22 -24.33
N MET A 217 -2.42 -4.06 -23.89
CA MET A 217 -2.73 -5.37 -24.48
C MET A 217 -1.51 -6.29 -24.63
N LYS A 218 -0.57 -6.24 -23.68
CA LYS A 218 0.64 -7.07 -23.66
C LYS A 218 1.04 -7.42 -22.23
N PHE A 219 2.00 -8.33 -22.07
CA PHE A 219 2.58 -8.58 -20.76
C PHE A 219 3.57 -7.47 -20.37
N SER A 220 3.46 -7.01 -19.14
CA SER A 220 4.43 -6.13 -18.49
C SER A 220 5.29 -6.93 -17.53
N GLU A 221 6.53 -6.48 -17.35
CA GLU A 221 7.49 -7.09 -16.44
C GLU A 221 8.25 -6.00 -15.69
N GLN A 222 8.52 -6.22 -14.40
CA GLN A 222 9.28 -5.27 -13.58
C GLN A 222 10.01 -5.97 -12.45
N PHE A 223 11.21 -5.50 -12.11
CA PHE A 223 11.92 -5.90 -10.90
C PHE A 223 11.41 -5.09 -9.70
N LEU A 224 10.94 -5.80 -8.68
CA LEU A 224 10.45 -5.23 -7.44
C LEU A 224 11.27 -5.74 -6.25
N PRO A 225 11.45 -4.94 -5.18
CA PRO A 225 12.05 -5.42 -3.95
C PRO A 225 11.28 -6.62 -3.41
N LYS A 226 11.99 -7.65 -2.95
CA LYS A 226 11.40 -8.84 -2.34
C LYS A 226 10.42 -8.48 -1.21
N GLU A 227 10.77 -7.50 -0.40
CA GLU A 227 10.02 -7.02 0.77
C GLU A 227 8.68 -6.35 0.40
N SER A 228 8.47 -6.07 -0.88
CA SER A 228 7.21 -5.54 -1.42
C SER A 228 6.22 -6.61 -1.87
N LEU A 229 6.63 -7.88 -1.82
CA LEU A 229 5.86 -9.03 -2.30
C LEU A 229 5.58 -10.00 -1.17
N ILE A 230 4.43 -10.65 -1.24
CA ILE A 230 4.03 -11.77 -0.38
C ILE A 230 3.67 -12.96 -1.25
N ASP A 231 3.93 -14.17 -0.75
CA ASP A 231 3.46 -15.41 -1.37
C ASP A 231 2.18 -15.94 -0.72
N GLU A 232 1.74 -15.33 0.38
CA GLU A 232 0.47 -15.61 1.02
C GLU A 232 -0.70 -15.06 0.20
N GLN A 233 -1.69 -15.93 -0.01
CA GLN A 233 -2.86 -15.59 -0.80
C GLN A 233 -3.77 -14.62 -0.03
N PRO A 234 -4.03 -13.40 -0.53
CA PRO A 234 -4.70 -12.36 0.25
C PRO A 234 -6.18 -12.63 0.52
N PHE A 235 -6.83 -13.47 -0.30
CA PHE A 235 -8.25 -13.82 -0.21
C PHE A 235 -8.43 -15.31 -0.42
N SER A 236 -9.44 -15.93 0.21
CA SER A 236 -9.81 -17.32 -0.04
C SER A 236 -10.25 -17.52 -1.50
N THR A 237 -9.75 -18.56 -2.15
CA THR A 237 -10.18 -18.98 -3.50
C THR A 237 -10.57 -20.45 -3.48
N LEU A 238 -11.24 -20.90 -4.55
CA LEU A 238 -11.61 -22.30 -4.73
C LEU A 238 -10.39 -23.22 -4.92
N VAL A 239 -9.26 -22.69 -5.40
CA VAL A 239 -8.02 -23.44 -5.65
C VAL A 239 -6.86 -22.67 -5.06
N SER A 240 -6.07 -23.32 -4.21
CA SER A 240 -4.88 -22.70 -3.64
C SER A 240 -3.87 -22.36 -4.73
N HIS A 241 -3.36 -21.13 -4.70
CA HIS A 241 -2.32 -20.69 -5.63
C HIS A 241 -0.92 -21.21 -5.23
N LYS A 242 -0.76 -21.74 -4.01
CA LYS A 242 0.47 -22.45 -3.63
C LYS A 242 0.38 -23.88 -4.13
N CYS A 243 1.24 -24.22 -5.08
CA CYS A 243 1.48 -25.60 -5.45
C CYS A 243 2.18 -26.28 -4.27
N SER A 244 1.42 -26.93 -3.39
CA SER A 244 2.00 -27.82 -2.39
C SER A 244 2.74 -28.90 -3.17
N SER A 245 4.07 -28.87 -3.15
CA SER A 245 4.88 -30.00 -3.58
C SER A 245 4.61 -31.14 -2.60
N LYS A 246 3.52 -31.87 -2.81
CA LYS A 246 3.52 -33.28 -2.44
C LYS A 246 4.46 -33.92 -3.44
N SER A 247 5.69 -34.14 -3.01
CA SER A 247 6.53 -35.17 -3.57
C SER A 247 5.69 -36.45 -3.58
N GLU A 248 5.29 -36.87 -4.77
CA GLU A 248 4.92 -38.25 -5.01
C GLU A 248 6.22 -39.05 -4.83
N GLU A 249 6.35 -39.70 -3.67
CA GLU A 249 7.17 -40.89 -3.49
C GLU A 249 6.44 -42.10 -4.09
#